data_AF-A0A2J7ZLL7-F1
#
_entry.id   AF-A0A2J7ZLL7-F1
#
_cell.length_a   1.000
_cell.length_b   1.000
_cell.length_c   1.000
_cell.angle_alpha   90.00
_cell.angle_beta   90.00
_cell.angle_gamma   90.00
#
_symmetry.space_group_name_H-M   'P 1'
#
loop_
_entity.id
_entity.type
_entity.pdbx_description
1 polymer ?
#
loop_
_entity_poly.entity_id
_entity_poly.type
_entity_poly.pdbx_seq_one_letter_code
_entity_poly.pdbx_strand_id
1 'polypeptide(L)'
;MGREADGVSQEMLEAAHRRVCLPMYGFNDSYNLSVATSMVLHHLFLCCPEARGDLPPERKRALRLEWYSRLARNDSQRAEFLARVDDPPVVDARRPYAPRE
;
A
#
# COMPACT_ATOMS: atom_id res chain seq x y z
N MET A 1 -3.99 -4.77 -11.44
CA MET A 1 -5.46 -4.75 -11.28
C MET A 1 -6.05 -3.88 -12.38
N GLY A 2 -7.22 -4.22 -12.90
CA GLY A 2 -7.83 -3.53 -14.04
C GLY A 2 -8.83 -2.43 -13.66
N ARG A 3 -9.58 -1.92 -14.64
CA ARG A 3 -10.76 -1.07 -14.40
C ARG A 3 -11.95 -1.92 -13.94
N GLU A 4 -12.91 -1.30 -13.26
CA GLU A 4 -14.11 -2.01 -12.81
C GLU A 4 -14.95 -2.57 -13.95
N ALA A 5 -15.14 -1.81 -15.04
CA ALA A 5 -15.98 -2.23 -16.16
C ALA A 5 -15.34 -3.31 -17.04
N ASP A 6 -14.06 -3.11 -17.41
CA ASP A 6 -13.43 -3.90 -18.49
C ASP A 6 -12.24 -4.74 -18.00
N GLY A 7 -11.94 -4.72 -16.70
CA GLY A 7 -10.79 -5.44 -16.17
C GLY A 7 -9.45 -4.91 -16.70
N VAL A 8 -8.48 -5.82 -16.86
CA VAL A 8 -7.11 -5.49 -17.30
C VAL A 8 -7.05 -5.38 -18.82
N SER A 9 -6.35 -4.38 -19.34
CA SER A 9 -6.18 -4.20 -20.79
C SER A 9 -5.27 -5.28 -21.39
N GLN A 10 -5.35 -5.46 -22.72
CA GLN A 10 -4.45 -6.36 -23.43
C GLN A 10 -2.97 -5.96 -23.28
N GLU A 11 -2.67 -4.67 -23.35
CA GLU A 11 -1.32 -4.14 -23.11
C GLU A 11 -0.77 -4.57 -21.74
N MET A 12 -1.60 -4.49 -20.68
CA MET A 12 -1.20 -4.95 -19.35
C MET A 12 -0.97 -6.46 -19.31
N LEU A 13 -1.79 -7.23 -20.01
CA LEU A 13 -1.68 -8.69 -20.08
C LEU A 13 -0.42 -9.13 -20.83
N GLU A 14 -0.04 -8.42 -21.89
CA GLU A 14 1.17 -8.66 -22.68
C GLU A 14 2.44 -8.28 -21.92
N ALA A 15 2.42 -7.18 -21.17
CA ALA A 15 3.55 -6.74 -20.35
C ALA A 15 3.76 -7.60 -19.08
N ALA A 16 2.75 -8.39 -18.66
CA ALA A 16 2.81 -9.14 -17.42
C ALA A 16 3.56 -10.47 -17.56
N HIS A 17 4.60 -10.66 -16.73
CA HIS A 17 5.33 -11.94 -16.64
C HIS A 17 4.47 -13.11 -16.17
N ARG A 18 3.46 -12.82 -15.33
CA ARG A 18 2.55 -13.79 -14.73
C ARG A 18 1.17 -13.19 -14.60
N ARG A 19 0.16 -14.06 -14.65
CA ARG A 19 -1.25 -13.72 -14.48
C ARG A 19 -1.79 -14.61 -13.37
N VAL A 20 -2.58 -14.02 -12.47
CA VAL A 20 -3.21 -14.73 -11.35
C VAL A 20 -4.72 -14.54 -11.43
N CYS A 21 -5.46 -15.58 -11.11
CA CYS A 21 -6.92 -15.57 -11.09
C CYS A 21 -7.40 -15.96 -9.70
N LEU A 22 -8.42 -15.27 -9.19
CA LEU A 22 -9.10 -15.69 -7.98
C LEU A 22 -10.11 -16.79 -8.37
N PRO A 23 -10.11 -17.95 -7.69
CA PRO A 23 -11.09 -18.98 -7.98
C PRO A 23 -12.48 -18.45 -7.63
N MET A 24 -13.42 -18.65 -8.55
CA MET A 24 -14.82 -18.28 -8.38
C MET A 24 -15.68 -19.52 -8.51
N TYR A 25 -16.67 -19.64 -7.64
CA TYR A 25 -17.64 -20.72 -7.65
C TYR A 25 -19.04 -20.10 -7.65
N GLY A 26 -19.88 -20.51 -8.60
CA GLY A 26 -21.23 -19.99 -8.77
C GLY A 26 -21.40 -19.14 -10.04
N PHE A 27 -22.49 -18.39 -10.11
CA PHE A 27 -22.93 -17.66 -11.30
C PHE A 27 -22.25 -16.30 -11.51
N ASN A 28 -21.40 -15.86 -10.58
CA ASN A 28 -20.83 -14.53 -10.64
C ASN A 28 -19.52 -14.53 -11.44
N ASP A 29 -19.40 -13.63 -12.40
CA ASP A 29 -18.29 -13.59 -13.36
C ASP A 29 -17.08 -12.76 -12.87
N SER A 30 -17.22 -12.02 -11.77
CA SER A 30 -16.11 -11.26 -11.19
C SER A 30 -16.37 -10.87 -9.72
N TYR A 31 -15.28 -10.58 -9.02
CA TYR A 31 -15.35 -9.85 -7.74
C TYR A 31 -15.30 -8.34 -7.98
N ASN A 32 -15.84 -7.56 -7.04
CA ASN A 32 -15.57 -6.13 -6.99
C ASN A 32 -14.05 -5.86 -6.96
N LEU A 33 -13.60 -4.84 -7.70
CA LEU A 33 -12.18 -4.54 -7.87
C LEU A 33 -11.44 -4.36 -6.53
N SER A 34 -12.05 -3.66 -5.57
CA SER A 34 -11.45 -3.43 -4.25
C SER A 34 -11.36 -4.72 -3.42
N VAL A 35 -12.36 -5.60 -3.53
CA VAL A 35 -12.39 -6.90 -2.85
C VAL A 35 -11.33 -7.83 -3.45
N ALA A 36 -11.28 -7.95 -4.77
CA ALA A 36 -10.26 -8.74 -5.47
C ALA A 36 -8.84 -8.26 -5.11
N THR A 37 -8.63 -6.95 -5.10
CA THR A 37 -7.35 -6.34 -4.72
C THR A 37 -6.97 -6.68 -3.29
N SER A 38 -7.92 -6.59 -2.36
CA SER A 38 -7.70 -6.89 -0.95
C SER A 38 -7.36 -8.37 -0.73
N MET A 39 -8.04 -9.29 -1.41
CA MET A 39 -7.75 -10.73 -1.33
C MET A 39 -6.34 -11.05 -1.84
N VAL A 40 -5.93 -10.45 -2.96
CA VAL A 40 -4.58 -10.65 -3.52
C VAL A 40 -3.52 -10.10 -2.57
N LEU A 41 -3.68 -8.87 -2.06
CA LEU A 41 -2.73 -8.29 -1.12
C LEU A 41 -2.65 -9.10 0.19
N HIS A 42 -3.80 -9.52 0.72
CA HIS A 42 -3.84 -10.35 1.91
C HIS A 42 -3.08 -11.66 1.71
N HIS A 43 -3.32 -12.35 0.58
CA HIS A 43 -2.61 -13.58 0.27
C HIS A 43 -1.10 -13.36 0.08
N LEU A 44 -0.71 -12.24 -0.54
CA LEU A 44 0.70 -11.85 -0.66
C LEU A 44 1.37 -11.73 0.71
N PHE A 45 0.71 -11.11 1.70
CA PHE A 45 1.26 -11.02 3.07
C PHE A 45 1.28 -12.36 3.81
N LEU A 46 0.41 -13.31 3.47
CA LEU A 46 0.48 -14.68 4.00
C LEU A 46 1.67 -15.45 3.40
N CYS A 47 1.90 -15.31 2.10
CA CYS A 47 3.00 -15.97 1.41
C CYS A 47 4.36 -15.32 1.70
N CYS A 48 4.40 -14.02 1.93
CA CYS A 48 5.61 -13.25 2.24
C CYS A 48 5.34 -12.31 3.42
N PRO A 49 5.43 -12.82 4.67
CA PRO A 49 5.23 -12.01 5.87
C PRO A 49 6.20 -10.83 5.97
N GLU A 50 7.40 -10.97 5.39
CA GLU A 50 8.46 -9.96 5.33
C GLU A 50 8.22 -8.86 4.29
N ALA A 51 7.21 -8.97 3.43
CA ALA A 51 6.84 -7.94 2.44
C ALA A 51 6.24 -6.68 3.10
N ARG A 52 6.75 -6.28 4.26
CA ARG A 52 6.27 -5.18 5.10
C ARG A 52 7.36 -4.13 5.19
N GLY A 53 7.19 -3.05 4.42
CA GLY A 53 7.89 -1.77 4.56
C GLY A 53 9.36 -1.84 4.97
N ASP A 54 10.25 -1.80 3.98
CA ASP A 54 11.71 -1.88 4.07
C ASP A 54 12.42 -0.53 3.86
N LEU A 55 11.65 0.55 3.79
CA LEU A 55 12.18 1.85 3.40
C LEU A 55 13.25 2.37 4.39
N PRO A 56 14.44 2.79 3.91
CA PRO A 56 15.49 3.33 4.76
C PRO A 56 15.05 4.58 5.54
N PRO A 57 15.64 4.85 6.72
CA PRO A 57 15.28 6.01 7.56
C PRO A 57 15.33 7.34 6.82
N GLU A 58 16.34 7.55 5.98
CA GLU A 58 16.58 8.76 5.19
C GLU A 58 15.47 8.98 4.17
N ARG A 59 15.06 7.89 3.50
CA ARG A 59 13.98 7.94 2.50
C ARG A 59 12.61 8.09 3.16
N LYS A 60 12.40 7.47 4.33
CA LYS A 60 11.21 7.74 5.17
C LYS A 60 11.14 9.21 5.57
N ARG A 61 12.26 9.81 5.98
CA ARG A 61 12.36 11.23 6.35
C ARG A 61 12.04 12.15 5.16
N ALA A 62 12.62 11.87 4.00
CA ALA A 62 12.35 12.63 2.77
C ALA A 62 10.87 12.59 2.38
N LEU A 63 10.23 11.41 2.43
CA LEU A 63 8.79 11.28 2.19
C LEU A 63 7.97 12.07 3.23
N ARG A 64 8.34 12.02 4.52
CA ARG A 64 7.63 12.81 5.54
C ARG A 64 7.69 14.31 5.24
N LEU A 65 8.85 14.84 4.87
CA LEU A 65 8.99 16.25 4.47
C LEU A 65 8.06 16.62 3.30
N GLU A 66 8.03 15.78 2.26
CA GLU A 66 7.18 15.98 1.09
C GLU A 66 5.69 15.96 1.46
N TRP A 67 5.25 14.90 2.15
CA TRP A 67 3.85 14.68 2.46
C TRP A 67 3.32 15.63 3.51
N TYR A 68 4.10 15.97 4.54
CA TYR A 68 3.69 16.96 5.55
C TYR A 68 3.46 18.33 4.92
N SER A 69 4.32 18.72 3.98
CA SER A 69 4.15 19.98 3.26
C SER A 69 2.89 20.00 2.38
N ARG A 70 2.54 18.85 1.77
CA ARG A 70 1.34 18.68 0.93
C ARG A 70 0.04 18.53 1.70
N LEU A 71 0.08 17.90 2.87
CA LEU A 71 -1.10 17.64 3.71
C LEU A 71 -1.50 18.86 4.56
N ALA A 72 -0.54 19.73 4.87
CA ALA A 72 -0.80 20.94 5.61
C ALA A 72 -1.70 21.89 4.83
N ARG A 73 -2.79 22.33 5.46
CA ARG A 73 -3.78 23.25 4.89
C ARG A 73 -3.44 24.72 5.13
N ASN A 74 -2.57 25.00 6.11
CA ASN A 74 -2.12 26.34 6.48
C ASN A 74 -0.70 26.29 7.09
N ASP A 75 -0.09 27.46 7.27
CA ASP A 75 1.30 27.55 7.73
C ASP A 75 1.51 27.09 9.17
N SER A 76 0.51 27.26 10.04
CA SER A 76 0.55 26.75 11.42
C SER A 76 0.63 25.22 11.45
N GLN A 77 -0.24 24.56 10.69
CA GLN A 77 -0.25 23.10 10.54
C GLN A 77 1.02 22.59 9.86
N ARG A 78 1.55 23.35 8.88
CA ARG A 78 2.83 23.01 8.23
C ARG A 78 3.97 23.03 9.24
N ALA A 79 4.07 24.07 10.07
CA ALA A 79 5.07 24.16 11.11
C ALA A 79 4.94 23.02 12.13
N GLU A 80 3.72 22.68 12.53
CA GLU A 80 3.44 21.54 13.43
C GLU A 80 3.91 20.21 12.82
N PHE A 81 3.59 19.94 11.55
CA PHE A 81 3.98 18.69 10.91
C PHE A 81 5.50 18.61 10.70
N LEU A 82 6.13 19.71 10.25
CA LEU A 82 7.58 19.76 10.04
C LEU A 82 8.37 19.56 11.34
N ALA A 83 7.86 20.04 12.47
CA ALA A 83 8.46 19.80 13.79
C ALA A 83 8.48 18.31 14.18
N ARG A 84 7.60 17.48 13.58
CA ARG A 84 7.50 16.03 13.84
C ARG A 84 8.17 15.16 12.77
N VAL A 85 9.01 15.73 11.93
CA VAL A 85 9.68 14.98 10.83
C VAL A 85 10.60 13.90 11.37
N ASP A 86 11.29 14.14 12.48
CA ASP A 86 12.23 13.18 13.05
C ASP A 86 11.59 12.31 14.15
N ASP A 87 10.43 12.72 14.68
CA ASP A 87 9.67 11.99 15.69
C ASP A 87 8.16 11.94 15.33
N PRO A 88 7.76 11.03 14.41
CA PRO A 88 6.37 10.93 13.98
C PRO A 88 5.50 10.25 15.05
N PRO A 89 4.24 10.70 15.26
CA PRO A 89 3.40 10.27 16.38
C PRO A 89 2.85 8.84 16.30
N VAL A 90 3.24 8.04 15.30
CA VAL A 90 2.64 6.71 15.04
C VAL A 90 3.67 5.60 15.18
N VAL A 91 3.51 4.82 16.25
CA VAL A 91 3.89 3.41 16.28
C VAL A 91 2.76 2.66 15.58
N ASP A 92 3.05 1.93 14.51
CA ASP A 92 2.02 1.20 13.74
C ASP A 92 1.35 0.14 14.62
N ALA A 93 0.16 0.45 15.16
CA ALA A 93 -0.60 -0.44 16.05
C ALA A 93 -1.01 -1.77 15.40
N ARG A 94 -0.86 -1.91 14.08
CA ARG A 94 -1.13 -3.17 13.33
C ARG A 94 0.14 -3.99 13.08
N ARG A 95 1.31 -3.48 13.48
CA ARG A 95 2.61 -4.12 13.28
C ARG A 95 3.07 -4.68 14.63
N PRO A 96 2.93 -5.99 14.90
CA PRO A 96 3.57 -6.57 16.07
C PRO A 96 5.07 -6.28 15.96
N TYR A 97 5.64 -5.72 17.03
CA TYR A 97 7.07 -5.48 17.14
C TYR A 97 7.77 -6.85 17.07
N ALA A 98 8.39 -7.16 15.94
CA ALA A 98 9.40 -8.20 15.86
C ALA A 98 10.74 -7.51 16.14
N PRO A 99 11.36 -7.70 17.31
CA PRO A 99 12.73 -7.28 17.50
C PRO A 99 13.59 -8.01 16.46
N ARG A 100 14.46 -7.27 15.76
CA ARG A 100 15.51 -7.89 14.96
C ARG A 100 16.51 -8.51 15.93
N GLU A 101 16.68 -9.83 15.86
CA GLU A 101 17.84 -10.54 16.45
C GLU A 101 19.13 -10.20 15.68
#